data_AF-A0A9D2T0Y5-F1
#
_entry.id   AF-A0A9D2T0Y5-F1
#
_cell.length_a   1.000
_cell.length_b   1.000
_cell.length_c   1.000
_cell.angle_alpha   90.00
_cell.angle_beta   90.00
_cell.angle_gamma   90.00
#
_symmetry.space_group_name_H-M   'P 1'
#
loop_
_entity.id
_entity.type
_entity.pdbx_description
1 polymer ?
#
loop_
_entity_poly.entity_id
_entity_poly.type
_entity_poly.pdbx_seq_one_letter_code
_entity_poly.pdbx_strand_id
1 'polypeptide(L)'
;MFQQIYKWIQDITVYLIVTAAVMHAVPGKDYAKYIRFFSGLILILLLATPILSLTGMKGRFETLYKSNEYELEKQEIERAEEIYKDASLSDYLRTEEKAEKGDGEYENSRIEVGEIEIGQ
;
A
#
# COMPACT_ATOMS: atom_id res chain seq x y z
N MET A 1 15.96 14.94 17.57
CA MET A 1 15.62 16.29 17.06
C MET A 1 16.76 16.91 16.27
N PHE A 2 17.97 17.08 16.84
CA PHE A 2 19.10 17.71 16.12
C PHE A 2 19.52 16.99 14.83
N GLN A 3 19.47 15.65 14.78
CA GLN A 3 19.76 14.91 13.55
C GLN A 3 18.74 15.17 12.42
N GLN A 4 17.48 15.45 12.76
CA GLN A 4 16.45 15.77 11.76
C GLN A 4 16.68 17.17 11.20
N ILE A 5 17.05 18.12 12.05
CA ILE A 5 17.43 19.48 11.65
C ILE A 5 18.70 19.43 10.79
N TYR A 6 19.69 18.61 11.16
CA TYR A 6 20.93 18.46 10.40
C TYR A 6 20.70 17.90 9.00
N LYS A 7 19.93 16.79 8.88
CA LYS A 7 19.55 16.24 7.58
C LYS A 7 18.76 17.25 6.75
N TRP A 8 17.84 17.96 7.38
CA TRP A 8 17.05 18.98 6.70
C TRP A 8 17.92 20.15 6.17
N ILE A 9 18.88 20.64 6.96
CA ILE A 9 19.85 21.65 6.53
C ILE A 9 20.70 21.11 5.37
N GLN A 10 21.10 19.84 5.43
CA GLN A 10 21.82 19.18 4.36
C GLN A 10 20.98 19.14 3.07
N ASP A 11 19.70 18.79 3.15
CA ASP A 11 18.79 18.76 1.99
C ASP A 11 18.62 20.17 1.36
N ILE A 12 18.49 21.22 2.19
CA ILE A 12 18.50 22.61 1.71
C ILE A 12 19.81 22.95 1.02
N THR A 13 20.93 22.55 1.62
CA THR A 13 22.25 22.89 1.10
C THR A 13 22.45 22.26 -0.27
N VAL A 14 22.08 20.98 -0.43
CA VAL A 14 22.10 20.30 -1.72
C VAL A 14 21.19 20.99 -2.73
N TYR A 15 19.97 21.35 -2.33
CA TYR A 15 19.04 22.08 -3.19
C TYR A 15 19.59 23.44 -3.66
N LEU A 16 20.25 24.20 -2.76
CA LEU A 16 20.85 25.48 -3.09
C LEU A 16 22.02 25.33 -4.08
N ILE A 17 22.86 24.31 -3.89
CA ILE A 17 23.97 24.01 -4.81
C ILE A 17 23.43 23.66 -6.20
N VAL A 18 22.43 22.78 -6.28
CA VAL A 18 21.79 22.41 -7.55
C VAL A 18 21.14 23.63 -8.21
N THR A 19 20.40 24.43 -7.45
CA THR A 19 19.74 25.64 -7.96
C THR A 19 20.76 26.66 -8.49
N ALA A 20 21.86 26.85 -7.77
CA ALA A 20 22.95 27.72 -8.21
C ALA A 20 23.59 27.19 -9.51
N ALA A 21 23.86 25.88 -9.59
CA ALA A 21 24.37 25.25 -10.79
C ALA A 21 23.42 25.42 -12.00
N VAL A 22 22.11 25.20 -11.79
CA VAL A 22 21.08 25.44 -12.82
C VAL A 22 21.08 26.89 -13.27
N MET A 23 21.19 27.85 -12.34
CA MET A 23 21.25 29.27 -12.70
C MET A 23 22.49 29.63 -13.52
N HIS A 24 23.63 29.00 -13.25
CA HIS A 24 24.85 29.19 -14.05
C HIS A 24 24.81 28.45 -15.39
N ALA A 25 24.09 27.33 -15.47
CA ALA A 25 23.97 26.53 -16.67
C ALA A 25 22.98 27.09 -17.70
N VAL A 26 22.07 27.99 -17.32
CA VAL A 26 21.03 28.55 -18.21
C VAL A 26 21.59 29.77 -18.98
N PRO A 27 21.81 29.66 -20.31
CA PRO A 27 22.18 30.79 -21.14
C PRO A 27 20.92 31.58 -21.51
N GLY A 28 20.68 32.69 -20.82
CA GLY A 28 19.52 33.55 -21.11
C GLY A 28 19.02 34.28 -19.88
N LYS A 29 19.11 35.61 -19.91
CA LYS A 29 18.73 36.50 -18.81
C LYS A 29 17.22 36.43 -18.53
N ASP A 30 16.44 36.15 -19.58
CA ASP A 30 14.98 36.15 -19.52
C ASP A 30 14.44 34.91 -18.80
N TYR A 31 14.97 33.72 -19.10
CA TYR A 31 14.56 32.47 -18.43
C TYR A 31 15.08 32.36 -16.98
N ALA A 32 16.24 32.94 -16.69
CA ALA A 32 16.81 32.97 -15.34
C ALA A 32 15.88 33.66 -14.32
N LYS A 33 15.05 34.63 -14.76
CA LYS A 33 14.09 35.31 -13.88
C LYS A 33 13.01 34.37 -13.36
N TYR A 34 12.47 33.52 -14.24
CA TYR A 34 11.43 32.56 -13.90
C TYR A 34 11.96 31.43 -13.03
N ILE A 35 13.16 30.92 -13.34
CA ILE A 35 13.83 29.89 -12.54
C ILE A 35 14.15 30.41 -11.14
N ARG A 36 14.64 31.65 -11.02
CA ARG A 36 14.90 32.28 -9.72
C ARG A 36 13.62 32.43 -8.89
N PHE A 37 12.51 32.80 -9.52
CA PHE A 37 11.23 32.93 -8.84
C PHE A 37 10.70 31.58 -8.35
N PHE A 38 10.70 30.58 -9.23
CA PHE A 38 10.21 29.25 -8.92
C PHE A 38 11.08 28.55 -7.86
N SER A 39 12.40 28.68 -7.97
CA SER A 39 13.32 28.13 -6.97
C SER A 39 13.19 28.82 -5.61
N GLY A 40 12.84 30.11 -5.58
CA GLY A 40 12.48 30.80 -4.34
C GLY A 40 11.21 30.24 -3.70
N LEU A 41 10.17 29.94 -4.49
CA LEU A 41 8.95 29.31 -4.00
C LEU A 41 9.22 27.90 -3.44
N ILE A 42 10.00 27.09 -4.16
CA ILE A 42 10.40 25.77 -3.67
C ILE A 42 11.21 25.89 -2.38
N LEU A 43 12.12 26.87 -2.27
CA LEU A 43 12.90 27.08 -1.05
C LEU A 43 12.00 27.40 0.15
N ILE A 44 10.98 28.24 -0.05
CA ILE A 44 9.98 28.56 0.99
C ILE A 44 9.22 27.28 1.41
N LEU A 45 8.82 26.44 0.45
CA LEU A 45 8.16 25.16 0.74
C LEU A 45 9.09 24.20 1.52
N LEU A 46 10.37 24.15 1.15
CA LEU A 46 11.39 23.32 1.81
C LEU A 46 11.70 23.81 3.24
N LEU A 47 11.55 25.12 3.47
CA LEU A 47 11.60 25.76 4.78
C LEU A 47 10.30 25.58 5.58
N ALA A 48 9.16 25.27 4.96
CA ALA A 48 7.90 25.15 5.69
C ALA A 48 7.90 23.95 6.66
N THR A 49 8.33 22.77 6.20
CA THR A 49 8.42 21.52 6.99
C THR A 49 9.17 21.65 8.33
N PRO A 50 10.40 22.17 8.38
CA PRO A 50 11.16 22.38 9.62
C PRO A 50 10.54 23.47 10.49
N ILE A 51 9.99 24.55 9.91
CA ILE A 51 9.37 25.66 10.65
C ILE A 51 8.11 25.15 11.35
N LEU A 52 7.31 24.34 10.66
CA LEU A 52 6.17 23.60 11.24
C LEU A 52 6.62 22.66 12.36
N SER A 53 7.79 22.01 12.20
CA SER A 53 8.36 21.13 13.25
C SER A 53 8.91 21.88 14.46
N LEU A 54 9.54 23.05 14.26
CA LEU A 54 10.13 23.91 15.28
C LEU A 54 9.06 24.64 16.08
N THR A 55 7.98 25.06 15.43
CA THR A 55 6.82 25.73 16.07
C THR A 55 5.91 24.76 16.82
N GLY A 56 6.24 23.46 16.87
CA GLY A 56 5.40 22.42 17.48
C GLY A 56 4.06 22.23 16.76
N MET A 57 3.90 22.80 15.56
CA MET A 57 2.68 22.73 14.77
C MET A 57 2.60 21.42 13.96
N LYS A 58 3.74 20.75 13.76
CA LYS A 58 3.83 19.42 13.12
C LYS A 58 2.91 18.38 13.76
N GLY A 59 2.84 18.33 15.10
CA GLY A 59 1.93 17.40 15.80
C GLY A 59 0.46 17.69 15.50
N ARG A 60 0.06 18.97 15.50
CA ARG A 60 -1.32 19.38 15.17
C ARG A 60 -1.66 19.12 13.70
N PHE A 61 -0.73 19.35 12.80
CA PHE A 61 -0.92 19.09 11.36
C PHE A 61 -1.00 17.60 11.05
N GLU A 62 -0.15 16.79 11.67
CA GLU A 62 -0.17 15.33 11.54
C GLU A 62 -1.47 14.74 12.09
N THR A 63 -1.96 15.23 13.23
CA THR A 63 -3.27 14.83 13.77
C THR A 63 -4.41 15.21 12.82
N LEU A 64 -4.44 16.43 12.29
CA LEU A 64 -5.51 16.88 11.37
C LEU A 64 -5.48 16.13 10.03
N TYR A 65 -4.29 15.78 9.54
CA TYR A 65 -4.14 15.02 8.29
C TYR A 65 -4.48 13.53 8.48
N LYS A 66 -4.12 12.95 9.62
CA LYS A 66 -4.40 11.52 9.91
C LYS A 66 -5.81 11.27 10.47
N SER A 67 -6.48 12.24 11.06
CA SER A 67 -7.71 11.98 11.83
C SER A 67 -8.95 11.65 10.99
N ASN A 68 -8.97 11.96 9.69
CA ASN A 68 -10.16 11.72 8.86
C ASN A 68 -9.93 10.62 7.82
N GLU A 69 -8.94 10.75 6.93
CA GLU A 69 -8.79 9.79 5.82
C GLU A 69 -8.12 8.48 6.24
N TYR A 70 -7.10 8.54 7.10
CA TYR A 70 -6.30 7.36 7.47
C TYR A 70 -7.08 6.33 8.30
N GLU A 71 -7.92 6.79 9.23
CA GLU A 71 -8.75 5.90 10.05
C GLU A 71 -9.86 5.24 9.22
N LEU A 72 -10.46 5.98 8.28
CA LEU A 72 -11.47 5.45 7.36
C LEU A 72 -10.87 4.40 6.43
N GLU A 73 -9.72 4.68 5.82
CA GLU A 73 -9.02 3.74 4.93
C GLU A 73 -8.59 2.47 5.68
N LYS A 74 -8.08 2.61 6.91
CA LYS A 74 -7.67 1.47 7.74
C LYS A 74 -8.87 0.59 8.10
N GLN A 75 -10.02 1.19 8.40
CA GLN A 75 -11.24 0.45 8.71
C GLN A 75 -11.81 -0.28 7.49
N GLU A 76 -11.69 0.30 6.29
CA GLU A 76 -12.08 -0.38 5.04
C GLU A 76 -11.18 -1.58 4.73
N ILE A 77 -9.86 -1.45 4.92
CA ILE A 77 -8.90 -2.55 4.73
C ILE A 77 -9.16 -3.69 5.73
N GLU A 78 -9.37 -3.37 7.00
CA GLU A 78 -9.69 -4.36 8.04
C GLU A 78 -11.00 -5.10 7.75
N ARG A 79 -12.05 -4.38 7.30
CA ARG A 79 -13.33 -5.01 6.90
C ARG A 79 -13.16 -5.91 5.68
N ALA A 80 -12.37 -5.49 4.69
CA ALA A 80 -12.10 -6.32 3.52
C ALA A 80 -11.39 -7.62 3.94
N GLU A 81 -10.38 -7.53 4.81
CA GLU A 81 -9.66 -8.70 5.34
C GLU A 81 -10.57 -9.67 6.11
N GLU A 82 -11.49 -9.14 6.93
CA GLU A 82 -12.47 -9.94 7.67
C GLU A 82 -13.42 -10.69 6.74
N ILE A 83 -13.94 -10.04 5.69
CA ILE A 83 -14.78 -10.67 4.66
C ILE A 83 -14.03 -11.78 3.91
N TYR A 84 -12.76 -11.55 3.54
CA TYR A 84 -11.95 -12.58 2.88
C TYR A 84 -11.69 -13.80 3.77
N LYS A 85 -11.43 -13.56 5.06
CA LYS A 85 -11.18 -14.64 6.03
C LYS A 85 -12.44 -15.46 6.30
N ASP A 86 -13.60 -14.80 6.43
CA ASP A 86 -14.88 -15.47 6.63
C ASP A 86 -15.31 -16.27 5.38
N ALA A 87 -15.20 -15.67 4.20
CA ALA A 87 -15.48 -16.35 2.94
C ALA A 87 -14.56 -17.57 2.73
N SER A 88 -13.26 -17.43 3.03
CA SER A 88 -12.31 -18.55 2.98
C SER A 88 -12.68 -19.66 3.96
N LEU A 89 -13.00 -19.33 5.22
CA LEU A 89 -13.40 -20.32 6.23
C LEU A 89 -14.68 -21.06 5.84
N SER A 90 -15.65 -20.34 5.26
CA SER A 90 -16.90 -20.93 4.79
C SER A 90 -16.72 -21.97 3.68
N ASP A 91 -15.77 -21.74 2.76
CA ASP A 91 -15.49 -22.65 1.64
C ASP A 91 -14.75 -23.93 2.11
N TYR A 92 -13.90 -23.80 3.14
CA TYR A 92 -13.29 -24.95 3.83
C TYR A 92 -14.36 -25.84 4.48
N LEU A 93 -15.28 -25.27 5.26
CA LEU A 93 -16.34 -26.02 5.95
C LEU A 93 -17.30 -26.70 4.96
N ARG A 94 -17.64 -26.02 3.86
CA ARG A 94 -18.48 -26.56 2.80
C ARG A 94 -17.84 -27.73 2.06
N THR A 95 -16.50 -27.74 1.97
CA THR A 95 -15.76 -28.84 1.35
C THR A 95 -15.78 -30.09 2.24
N GLU A 96 -15.67 -29.93 3.56
CA GLU A 96 -15.82 -31.04 4.50
C GLU A 96 -17.25 -31.61 4.51
N GLU A 97 -18.28 -30.76 4.50
CA GLU A 97 -19.68 -31.23 4.49
C GLU A 97 -20.03 -32.04 3.21
N LYS A 98 -19.38 -31.72 2.08
CA LYS A 98 -19.51 -32.50 0.84
C LYS A 98 -18.75 -33.83 0.89
N ALA A 99 -17.65 -33.91 1.63
CA ALA A 99 -16.89 -35.15 1.80
C ALA A 99 -17.63 -36.14 2.71
N GLU A 100 -18.41 -35.68 3.69
CA GLU A 100 -19.20 -36.56 4.57
C GLU A 100 -20.54 -37.03 3.99
N LYS A 101 -21.13 -36.32 3.03
CA LYS A 101 -22.43 -36.69 2.42
C LYS A 101 -22.33 -37.63 1.20
N GLY A 102 -21.14 -38.09 0.85
CA GLY A 102 -20.90 -38.96 -0.31
C GLY A 102 -20.70 -40.43 0.04
N ASP A 103 -21.68 -41.09 0.67
CA ASP A 103 -21.75 -42.56 0.64
C ASP A 103 -23.18 -43.08 0.89
N GLY A 104 -23.74 -43.73 -0.12
CA GLY A 104 -24.90 -44.61 0.06
C GLY A 104 -25.91 -44.63 -1.09
N GLU A 105 -25.60 -45.34 -2.19
CA GLU A 105 -26.59 -46.18 -2.90
C GLU A 105 -25.92 -47.14 -3.90
N TYR A 106 -25.82 -48.42 -3.55
CA TYR A 106 -25.70 -49.50 -4.56
C TYR A 106 -26.58 -50.69 -4.16
N GLU A 107 -27.55 -50.90 -5.04
CA GLU A 107 -28.66 -51.83 -5.02
C GLU A 107 -28.19 -53.29 -5.16
N ASN A 108 -28.83 -54.17 -4.39
CA ASN A 108 -28.57 -55.61 -4.34
C ASN A 108 -28.93 -56.31 -5.66
N SER A 109 -27.93 -56.81 -6.39
CA SER A 109 -28.12 -57.78 -7.46
C SER A 109 -27.09 -58.91 -7.34
N ARG A 110 -27.57 -60.03 -6.78
CA ARG A 110 -26.88 -61.32 -6.62
C ARG A 110 -26.46 -61.85 -8.00
N ILE A 111 -25.16 -61.97 -8.26
CA ILE A 111 -24.60 -62.53 -9.51
C ILE A 111 -24.46 -64.05 -9.35
N GLU A 112 -25.18 -64.81 -10.18
CA GLU A 112 -25.03 -66.26 -10.32
C GLU A 112 -23.92 -66.56 -11.36
N VAL A 113 -23.00 -67.46 -11.01
CA VAL A 113 -21.82 -67.81 -11.83
C VAL A 113 -22.17 -69.03 -12.68
N GLY A 114 -22.25 -68.87 -14.00
CA GLY A 114 -22.29 -69.97 -14.95
C GLY A 114 -20.87 -70.38 -15.38
N GLU A 115 -20.61 -71.68 -15.49
CA GLU A 115 -19.34 -72.26 -15.95
C GLU A 115 -19.01 -71.81 -17.38
N ILE A 116 -17.72 -71.50 -17.61
CA ILE A 116 -17.19 -71.12 -18.92
C ILE A 116 -16.48 -72.35 -19.50
N GLU A 117 -17.07 -72.99 -20.51
CA GLU A 117 -16.38 -73.99 -21.33
C GLU A 117 -15.39 -73.28 -22.27
N ILE A 118 -14.11 -73.62 -22.18
CA ILE A 118 -13.08 -73.15 -23.11
C ILE A 118 -12.90 -74.22 -24.19
N GLY A 119 -13.48 -73.97 -25.38
CA GLY A 119 -13.28 -74.76 -26.59
C GLY A 119 -12.07 -74.28 -27.40
N GLN A 120 -11.32 -75.26 -27.92
CA GLN A 120 -9.99 -75.19 -28.55
C GLN A 120 -9.88 -74.30 -29.79
#